data_AF-A0A1J5TSJ2-F1
#
_entry.id   AF-A0A1J5TSJ2-F1
#
_cell.length_a   1.000
_cell.length_b   1.000
_cell.length_c   1.000
_cell.angle_alpha   90.00
_cell.angle_beta   90.00
_cell.angle_gamma   90.00
#
_symmetry.space_group_name_H-M   'P 1'
#
loop_
_entity.id
_entity.type
_entity.pdbx_description
1 polymer ?
#
loop_
_entity_poly.entity_id
_entity_poly.type
_entity_poly.pdbx_seq_one_letter_code
_entity_poly.pdbx_strand_id
1 'polypeptide(L)'
;MKKGEKILFGIIGFLVVITIINFTVLEAIRRHSEKPLFPILTHFVFTDEGMHGYQIYQQRDCYTCHRAVGSGTSMGVSLDGLGSKHDVDYFYNFLKKPESVYGAKTMDHGAPPKDASYVSNLPDADLRAMAVFLSELKADQGSSSSFEPPQGDSSFINAMLDMWVPDSWRAQYKDIRELIKPQEEQHDSKH
;
A
#
# COMPACT_ATOMS: atom_id res chain seq x y z
N MET A 1 -36.55 -14.29 33.43
CA MET A 1 -35.75 -13.14 32.96
C MET A 1 -36.13 -11.89 33.73
N LYS A 2 -35.14 -11.15 34.24
CA LYS A 2 -35.34 -9.86 34.93
C LYS A 2 -35.77 -8.78 33.92
N LYS A 3 -36.43 -7.69 34.34
CA LYS A 3 -36.88 -6.61 33.42
C LYS A 3 -35.75 -6.06 32.54
N GLY A 4 -34.56 -5.86 33.11
CA GLY A 4 -33.40 -5.35 32.37
C GLY A 4 -32.91 -6.30 31.27
N GLU A 5 -32.98 -7.61 31.51
CA GLU A 5 -32.58 -8.65 30.56
C GLU A 5 -33.51 -8.69 29.33
N LYS A 6 -34.82 -8.50 29.53
CA LYS A 6 -35.79 -8.40 28.42
C LYS A 6 -35.56 -7.16 27.55
N ILE A 7 -35.22 -6.03 28.16
CA ILE A 7 -34.90 -4.78 27.43
C ILE A 7 -33.61 -4.97 26.62
N LEU A 8 -32.59 -5.56 27.23
CA LEU A 8 -31.31 -5.85 26.56
C LEU A 8 -31.50 -6.77 25.33
N PHE A 9 -32.20 -7.90 25.49
CA PHE A 9 -32.47 -8.81 24.37
C PHE A 9 -33.36 -8.17 23.29
N GLY A 10 -34.29 -7.30 23.67
CA GLY A 10 -35.08 -6.53 22.71
C GLY A 10 -34.22 -5.59 21.86
N ILE A 11 -33.29 -4.86 22.48
CA ILE A 11 -32.36 -3.97 21.77
C ILE A 11 -31.42 -4.77 20.86
N ILE A 12 -30.84 -5.86 21.35
CA ILE A 12 -29.97 -6.73 20.55
C ILE A 12 -30.74 -7.29 19.35
N GLY A 13 -31.95 -7.80 19.56
CA GLY A 13 -32.80 -8.31 18.48
C GLY A 13 -33.10 -7.25 17.42
N PHE A 14 -33.38 -6.01 17.85
CA PHE A 14 -33.61 -4.89 16.94
C PHE A 14 -32.36 -4.53 16.12
N LEU A 15 -31.18 -4.47 16.75
CA LEU A 15 -29.92 -4.22 16.05
C LEU A 15 -29.57 -5.32 15.05
N VAL A 16 -29.84 -6.59 15.39
CA VAL A 16 -29.68 -7.73 14.47
C VAL A 16 -30.59 -7.59 13.25
N VAL A 17 -31.86 -7.24 13.44
CA VAL A 17 -32.81 -7.01 12.33
C VAL A 17 -32.34 -5.86 11.43
N ILE A 18 -31.93 -4.73 12.01
CA ILE A 18 -31.37 -3.60 11.24
C ILE A 18 -30.14 -4.04 10.44
N THR A 19 -29.25 -4.83 11.05
CA THR A 19 -28.02 -5.30 10.42
C THR A 19 -28.34 -6.19 9.22
N ILE A 20 -29.29 -7.12 9.37
CA ILE A 20 -29.74 -8.00 8.28
C ILE A 20 -30.35 -7.17 7.14
N ILE A 21 -31.23 -6.21 7.45
CA ILE A 21 -31.85 -5.35 6.43
C ILE A 21 -30.77 -4.56 5.67
N ASN A 22 -29.86 -3.89 6.37
CA ASN A 22 -28.79 -3.12 5.74
C ASN A 22 -27.89 -4.01 4.88
N PHE A 23 -27.52 -5.20 5.37
CA PHE A 23 -26.71 -6.15 4.60
C PHE A 23 -27.43 -6.60 3.32
N THR A 24 -28.70 -6.97 3.41
CA THR A 24 -29.49 -7.39 2.24
C THR A 24 -29.62 -6.26 1.22
N VAL A 25 -29.86 -5.02 1.66
CA VAL A 25 -29.93 -3.85 0.78
C VAL A 25 -28.57 -3.59 0.11
N LEU A 26 -27.48 -3.57 0.87
CA LEU A 26 -26.13 -3.37 0.32
C LEU A 26 -25.74 -4.47 -0.66
N GLU A 27 -26.04 -5.73 -0.37
CA GLU A 27 -25.77 -6.84 -1.29
C GLU A 27 -26.61 -6.75 -2.57
N ALA A 28 -27.88 -6.33 -2.48
CA ALA A 28 -28.70 -6.09 -3.66
C ALA A 28 -28.09 -4.99 -4.54
N ILE A 29 -27.71 -3.85 -3.94
CA ILE A 29 -27.05 -2.75 -4.66
C ILE A 29 -25.74 -3.22 -5.29
N ARG A 30 -24.90 -3.94 -4.53
CA ARG A 30 -23.61 -4.46 -5.03
C ARG A 30 -23.76 -5.39 -6.23
N ARG A 31 -24.76 -6.27 -6.22
CA ARG A 31 -25.00 -7.24 -7.30
C ARG A 31 -25.60 -6.62 -8.56
N HIS A 32 -26.36 -5.54 -8.43
CA HIS A 32 -27.03 -4.88 -9.55
C HIS A 32 -26.27 -3.65 -10.08
N SER A 33 -25.22 -3.19 -9.39
CA SER A 33 -24.42 -2.06 -9.85
C SER A 33 -23.45 -2.49 -10.96
N GLU A 34 -23.45 -1.76 -12.08
CA GLU A 34 -22.49 -1.94 -13.18
C GLU A 34 -21.10 -1.38 -12.84
N LYS A 35 -21.01 -0.53 -11.81
CA LYS A 35 -19.77 0.10 -11.36
C LYS A 35 -19.44 -0.34 -9.93
N PRO A 36 -18.15 -0.42 -9.57
CA PRO A 36 -17.77 -0.73 -8.20
C PRO A 36 -18.32 0.34 -7.24
N LEU A 37 -18.77 -0.08 -6.06
CA LEU A 37 -19.34 0.81 -5.05
C LEU A 37 -18.31 1.77 -4.44
N PHE A 38 -17.04 1.41 -4.53
CA PHE A 38 -15.90 2.19 -4.09
C PHE A 38 -14.84 2.22 -5.19
N PRO A 39 -14.08 3.30 -5.33
CA PRO A 39 -12.99 3.36 -6.29
C PRO A 39 -11.93 2.31 -5.94
N ILE A 40 -11.53 1.52 -6.92
CA ILE A 40 -10.41 0.59 -6.82
C ILE A 40 -9.18 1.35 -7.27
N LEU A 41 -8.38 1.79 -6.29
CA LEU A 41 -7.17 2.60 -6.51
C LEU A 41 -5.89 1.76 -6.50
N THR A 42 -6.02 0.44 -6.66
CA THR A 42 -4.90 -0.51 -6.74
C THR A 42 -5.06 -1.36 -7.98
N HIS A 43 -3.99 -1.49 -8.76
CA HIS A 43 -3.99 -2.18 -10.05
C HIS A 43 -2.96 -3.30 -10.03
N PHE A 44 -3.44 -4.53 -10.13
CA PHE A 44 -2.62 -5.75 -10.12
C PHE A 44 -2.84 -6.50 -11.43
N VAL A 45 -2.28 -5.96 -12.51
CA VAL A 45 -2.37 -6.54 -13.86
C VAL A 45 -0.99 -7.08 -14.21
N PHE A 46 -0.84 -8.40 -14.12
CA PHE A 46 0.46 -9.04 -14.29
C PHE A 46 0.69 -9.52 -15.71
N THR A 47 1.90 -9.31 -16.21
CA THR A 47 2.42 -10.02 -17.39
C THR A 47 2.72 -11.48 -17.05
N ASP A 48 3.04 -12.32 -18.04
CA ASP A 48 3.45 -13.70 -17.80
C ASP A 48 4.69 -13.78 -16.88
N GLU A 49 5.63 -12.84 -17.05
CA GLU A 49 6.82 -12.74 -16.20
C GLU A 49 6.47 -12.26 -14.79
N GLY A 50 5.60 -11.26 -14.65
CA GLY A 50 5.09 -10.83 -13.35
C GLY A 50 4.30 -11.91 -12.63
N MET A 51 3.54 -12.73 -13.36
CA MET A 51 2.84 -13.89 -12.79
C MET A 51 3.83 -14.95 -12.29
N HIS A 52 4.95 -15.14 -12.98
CA HIS A 52 6.03 -16.00 -12.50
C HIS A 52 6.67 -15.44 -11.21
N GLY A 53 6.89 -14.12 -11.14
CA GLY A 53 7.31 -13.45 -9.91
C GLY A 53 6.31 -13.66 -8.76
N TYR A 54 5.01 -13.54 -9.02
CA TYR A 54 3.99 -13.82 -8.01
C TYR A 54 4.02 -15.27 -7.50
N GLN A 55 4.31 -16.24 -8.37
CA GLN A 55 4.49 -17.64 -7.96
C GLN A 55 5.71 -17.80 -7.04
N ILE A 56 6.82 -17.14 -7.34
CA ILE A 56 8.01 -17.14 -6.47
C ILE A 56 7.69 -16.53 -5.11
N TYR A 57 6.97 -15.39 -5.09
CA TYR A 57 6.49 -14.75 -3.86
C TYR A 57 5.70 -15.73 -2.97
N GLN A 58 4.84 -16.56 -3.57
CA GLN A 58 4.08 -17.57 -2.85
C GLN A 58 4.96 -18.75 -2.40
N GLN A 59 5.79 -19.30 -3.28
CA GLN A 59 6.59 -20.50 -3.02
C GLN A 59 7.74 -20.28 -2.03
N ARG A 60 8.22 -19.03 -1.92
CA ARG A 60 9.30 -18.63 -1.00
C ARG A 60 8.76 -18.03 0.30
N ASP A 61 7.45 -18.16 0.54
CA ASP A 61 6.78 -17.68 1.75
C ASP A 61 7.00 -16.19 2.03
N CYS A 62 7.21 -15.37 0.99
CA CYS A 62 7.41 -13.93 1.14
C CYS A 62 6.21 -13.25 1.82
N TYR A 63 5.01 -13.83 1.68
CA TYR A 63 3.77 -13.37 2.32
C TYR A 63 3.78 -13.48 3.85
N THR A 64 4.71 -14.26 4.42
CA THR A 64 4.85 -14.38 5.89
C THR A 64 5.34 -13.09 6.52
N CYS A 65 6.12 -12.28 5.79
CA CYS A 65 6.54 -10.95 6.23
C CYS A 65 5.82 -9.84 5.47
N HIS A 66 5.64 -9.99 4.17
CA HIS A 66 5.09 -8.95 3.31
C HIS A 66 3.61 -9.14 3.00
N ARG A 67 2.94 -8.02 2.76
CA ARG A 67 1.60 -8.00 2.18
C ARG A 67 1.69 -7.61 0.70
N ALA A 68 1.13 -8.41 -0.19
CA ALA A 68 0.98 -8.11 -1.61
C ALA A 68 -0.36 -8.65 -2.14
N VAL A 69 -0.89 -8.00 -3.17
CA VAL A 69 -2.21 -8.31 -3.76
C VAL A 69 -3.31 -8.31 -2.69
N GLY A 70 -3.20 -7.39 -1.73
CA GLY A 70 -4.15 -7.28 -0.63
C GLY A 70 -4.14 -8.42 0.41
N SER A 71 -3.12 -9.29 0.43
CA SER A 71 -3.01 -10.42 1.37
C SER A 71 -1.58 -10.61 1.91
N GLY A 72 -1.43 -11.30 3.04
CA GLY A 72 -0.15 -11.50 3.74
C GLY A 72 -0.13 -10.82 5.12
N THR A 73 1.05 -10.71 5.72
CA THR A 73 1.22 -10.08 7.04
C THR A 73 1.70 -8.63 6.94
N SER A 74 1.64 -7.91 8.06
CA SER A 74 2.18 -6.56 8.22
C SER A 74 3.47 -6.54 9.05
N MET A 75 4.22 -7.65 9.09
CA MET A 75 5.50 -7.70 9.81
C MET A 75 6.58 -6.89 9.07
N GLY A 76 6.63 -7.05 7.74
CA GLY A 76 7.36 -6.20 6.82
C GLY A 76 6.47 -5.12 6.22
N VAL A 77 7.03 -4.37 5.28
CA VAL A 77 6.29 -3.35 4.53
C VAL A 77 5.29 -3.99 3.56
N SER A 78 4.17 -3.32 3.30
CA SER A 78 3.30 -3.71 2.18
C SER A 78 4.03 -3.43 0.86
N LEU A 79 3.90 -4.37 -0.07
CA LEU A 79 4.44 -4.29 -1.42
C LEU A 79 3.43 -3.70 -2.41
N ASP A 80 2.15 -3.62 -2.01
CA ASP A 80 1.11 -3.00 -2.82
C ASP A 80 1.45 -1.54 -3.10
N GLY A 81 1.38 -1.13 -4.36
CA GLY A 81 1.62 0.25 -4.81
C GLY A 81 3.08 0.63 -5.01
N LEU A 82 4.04 -0.24 -4.68
CA LEU A 82 5.47 0.07 -4.88
C LEU A 82 5.81 0.27 -6.36
N GLY A 83 5.12 -0.40 -7.28
CA GLY A 83 5.29 -0.24 -8.71
C GLY A 83 4.87 1.13 -9.26
N SER A 84 4.18 1.95 -8.47
CA SER A 84 3.94 3.36 -8.80
C SER A 84 5.12 4.27 -8.44
N LYS A 85 6.06 3.80 -7.59
CA LYS A 85 7.20 4.59 -7.11
C LYS A 85 8.51 4.21 -7.78
N HIS A 86 8.68 2.95 -8.12
CA HIS A 86 9.94 2.39 -8.61
C HIS A 86 9.69 1.51 -9.83
N ASP A 87 10.72 1.41 -10.68
CA ASP A 87 10.71 0.58 -11.88
C ASP A 87 11.31 -0.82 -11.62
N VAL A 88 11.27 -1.66 -12.66
CA VAL A 88 11.82 -3.02 -12.64
C VAL A 88 13.31 -3.02 -12.29
N ASP A 89 14.09 -2.08 -12.85
CA ASP A 89 15.53 -2.02 -12.62
C ASP A 89 15.87 -1.70 -11.17
N TYR A 90 15.13 -0.78 -10.55
CA TYR A 90 15.24 -0.51 -9.13
C TYR A 90 14.98 -1.76 -8.31
N PHE A 91 13.88 -2.48 -8.56
CA PHE A 91 13.55 -3.69 -7.79
C PHE A 91 14.57 -4.79 -7.99
N TYR A 92 15.00 -5.05 -9.23
CA TYR A 92 16.03 -6.05 -9.51
C TYR A 92 17.33 -5.73 -8.74
N ASN A 93 17.79 -4.48 -8.82
CA ASN A 93 19.00 -4.06 -8.13
C ASN A 93 18.82 -4.08 -6.60
N PHE A 94 17.65 -3.71 -6.09
CA PHE A 94 17.35 -3.76 -4.66
C PHE A 94 17.35 -5.20 -4.14
N LEU A 95 16.69 -6.13 -4.83
CA LEU A 95 16.66 -7.54 -4.43
C LEU A 95 18.05 -8.17 -4.45
N LYS A 96 18.93 -7.72 -5.36
CA LYS A 96 20.31 -8.20 -5.51
C LYS A 96 21.30 -7.55 -4.53
N LYS A 97 21.17 -6.24 -4.28
CA LYS A 97 22.09 -5.42 -3.46
C LYS A 97 21.33 -4.34 -2.68
N PRO A 98 20.52 -4.73 -1.68
CA PRO A 98 19.52 -3.84 -1.06
C PRO A 98 20.16 -2.63 -0.38
N GLU A 99 21.23 -2.82 0.39
CA GLU A 99 21.88 -1.70 1.10
C GLU A 99 22.59 -0.73 0.17
N SER A 100 23.07 -1.21 -0.99
CA SER A 100 23.69 -0.36 -2.00
C SER A 100 22.67 0.51 -2.71
N VAL A 101 21.49 -0.03 -3.00
CA VAL A 101 20.40 0.71 -3.66
C VAL A 101 19.70 1.63 -2.68
N TYR A 102 19.48 1.16 -1.45
CA TYR A 102 18.80 1.92 -0.41
C TYR A 102 19.69 3.02 0.21
N GLY A 103 21.02 2.85 0.17
CA GLY A 103 21.98 3.79 0.74
C GLY A 103 22.09 3.72 2.27
N ALA A 104 21.47 2.73 2.90
CA ALA A 104 21.51 2.49 4.34
C ALA A 104 21.39 1.00 4.67
N LYS A 105 21.75 0.64 5.90
CA LYS A 105 21.61 -0.72 6.41
C LYS A 105 20.12 -1.09 6.50
N THR A 106 19.75 -2.17 5.85
CA THR A 106 18.40 -2.74 5.89
C THR A 106 18.23 -3.70 7.08
N MET A 107 16.98 -3.98 7.48
CA MET A 107 16.68 -4.89 8.60
C MET A 107 16.81 -6.36 8.18
N ASP A 108 15.97 -6.81 7.24
CA ASP A 108 15.84 -8.25 6.92
C ASP A 108 16.48 -8.66 5.60
N HIS A 109 16.61 -7.75 4.63
CA HIS A 109 17.24 -8.02 3.34
C HIS A 109 18.74 -7.71 3.35
N GLY A 110 19.56 -8.41 2.56
CA GLY A 110 20.99 -8.10 2.38
C GLY A 110 21.90 -9.29 2.71
N ALA A 111 23.14 -9.01 3.12
CA ALA A 111 24.08 -10.07 3.48
C ALA A 111 23.63 -10.82 4.75
N PRO A 112 24.01 -12.11 4.91
CA PRO A 112 23.83 -12.84 6.17
C PRO A 112 24.36 -12.06 7.37
N PRO A 113 23.74 -12.19 8.57
CA PRO A 113 22.81 -13.25 8.98
C PRO A 113 21.32 -12.88 8.95
N LYS A 114 20.91 -11.94 8.09
CA LYS A 114 19.52 -11.46 8.06
C LYS A 114 18.52 -12.49 7.54
N ASP A 115 17.27 -12.42 7.99
CA ASP A 115 16.22 -13.41 7.71
C ASP A 115 15.94 -13.59 6.21
N ALA A 116 15.89 -12.49 5.45
CA ALA A 116 15.70 -12.50 3.99
C ALA A 116 17.02 -12.39 3.21
N SER A 117 18.16 -12.79 3.80
CA SER A 117 19.45 -12.78 3.10
C SER A 117 19.50 -13.71 1.88
N TYR A 118 18.67 -14.76 1.86
CA TYR A 118 18.56 -15.70 0.75
C TYR A 118 18.09 -15.04 -0.55
N VAL A 119 17.36 -13.92 -0.47
CA VAL A 119 16.79 -13.23 -1.65
C VAL A 119 17.89 -12.80 -2.61
N SER A 120 18.99 -12.26 -2.08
CA SER A 120 20.13 -11.81 -2.91
C SER A 120 20.84 -12.95 -3.65
N ASN A 121 20.56 -14.20 -3.27
CA ASN A 121 21.13 -15.41 -3.87
C ASN A 121 20.15 -16.14 -4.79
N LEU A 122 18.94 -15.61 -5.01
CA LEU A 122 18.02 -16.15 -6.00
C LEU A 122 18.64 -16.08 -7.41
N PRO A 123 18.29 -17.00 -8.32
CA PRO A 123 18.70 -16.91 -9.72
C PRO A 123 18.35 -15.55 -10.33
N ASP A 124 19.21 -15.04 -11.22
CA ASP A 124 18.98 -13.74 -11.86
C ASP A 124 17.65 -13.67 -12.64
N ALA A 125 17.18 -14.81 -13.18
CA ALA A 125 15.88 -14.91 -13.81
C ALA A 125 14.73 -14.72 -12.79
N ASP A 126 14.80 -15.40 -11.65
CA ASP A 126 13.83 -15.28 -10.55
C ASP A 126 13.81 -13.84 -9.99
N LEU A 127 14.99 -13.22 -9.83
CA LEU A 127 15.11 -11.83 -9.40
C LEU A 127 14.43 -10.86 -10.36
N ARG A 128 14.57 -11.08 -11.68
CA ARG A 128 13.88 -10.26 -12.67
C ARG A 128 12.38 -10.49 -12.68
N ALA A 129 11.92 -11.74 -12.60
CA ALA A 129 10.49 -12.04 -12.51
C ALA A 129 9.85 -11.39 -11.27
N MET A 130 10.55 -11.47 -10.12
CA MET A 130 10.15 -10.76 -8.89
C MET A 130 10.12 -9.25 -9.07
N ALA A 131 11.11 -8.67 -9.77
CA ALA A 131 11.15 -7.24 -10.03
C ALA A 131 10.00 -6.77 -10.93
N VAL A 132 9.65 -7.54 -11.96
CA VAL A 132 8.49 -7.29 -12.82
C VAL A 132 7.21 -7.34 -12.00
N PHE A 133 7.01 -8.41 -11.21
CA PHE A 133 5.87 -8.52 -10.29
C PHE A 133 5.72 -7.30 -9.38
N LEU A 134 6.80 -6.86 -8.72
CA LEU A 134 6.78 -5.69 -7.83
C LEU A 134 6.46 -4.39 -8.59
N SER A 135 6.97 -4.23 -9.81
CA SER A 135 6.69 -3.06 -10.66
C SER A 135 5.23 -2.99 -11.14
N GLU A 136 4.56 -4.14 -11.17
CA GLU A 136 3.16 -4.26 -11.60
C GLU A 136 2.19 -4.14 -10.41
N LEU A 137 2.69 -4.08 -9.16
CA LEU A 137 1.90 -3.71 -7.99
C LEU A 137 1.70 -2.19 -7.93
N LYS A 138 0.72 -1.67 -8.68
CA LYS A 138 0.48 -0.22 -8.81
C LYS A 138 -0.67 0.25 -7.94
N ALA A 139 -0.60 1.53 -7.57
CA ALA A 139 -1.64 2.23 -6.86
C ALA A 139 -1.78 3.67 -7.39
N ASP A 140 -3.02 4.13 -7.51
CA ASP A 140 -3.34 5.52 -7.85
C ASP A 140 -3.18 6.42 -6.63
N GLN A 141 -2.97 7.72 -6.88
CA GLN A 141 -2.92 8.75 -5.83
C GLN A 141 -4.16 8.70 -4.93
N GLY A 142 -3.95 8.77 -3.62
CA GLY A 142 -5.01 8.67 -2.62
C GLY A 142 -5.42 7.25 -2.23
N SER A 143 -4.86 6.22 -2.87
CA SER A 143 -4.88 4.86 -2.31
C SER A 143 -4.12 4.82 -0.98
N SER A 144 -4.55 3.97 -0.05
CA SER A 144 -3.77 3.68 1.17
C SER A 144 -2.40 3.05 0.88
N SER A 145 -2.22 2.52 -0.34
CA SER A 145 -0.99 1.94 -0.83
C SER A 145 -0.20 2.90 -1.75
N SER A 146 -0.69 4.11 -1.97
CA SER A 146 0.01 5.08 -2.80
C SER A 146 1.18 5.70 -2.04
N PHE A 147 2.26 5.97 -2.76
CA PHE A 147 3.31 6.85 -2.26
C PHE A 147 2.83 8.31 -2.17
N GLU A 148 1.92 8.70 -3.05
CA GLU A 148 1.44 10.08 -3.16
C GLU A 148 0.23 10.32 -2.24
N PRO A 149 0.20 11.44 -1.51
CA PRO A 149 -0.95 11.81 -0.70
C PRO A 149 -2.18 12.05 -1.60
N PRO A 150 -3.41 11.93 -1.08
CA PRO A 150 -4.62 12.28 -1.83
C PRO A 150 -4.52 13.68 -2.46
N GLN A 151 -5.16 13.86 -3.62
CA GLN A 151 -5.18 15.16 -4.29
C GLN A 151 -5.87 16.24 -3.45
N GLY A 152 -5.33 17.46 -3.56
CA GLY A 152 -5.85 18.65 -2.89
C GLY A 152 -5.22 18.91 -1.52
N ASP A 153 -5.54 20.09 -0.97
CA ASP A 153 -5.11 20.49 0.37
C ASP A 153 -6.17 20.14 1.40
N SER A 154 -5.72 19.66 2.56
CA SER A 154 -6.58 19.41 3.72
C SER A 154 -6.31 20.46 4.79
N SER A 155 -7.30 21.33 5.02
CA SER A 155 -7.26 22.33 6.10
C SER A 155 -7.07 21.67 7.47
N PHE A 156 -7.63 20.48 7.67
CA PHE A 156 -7.43 19.69 8.88
C PHE A 156 -5.98 19.23 9.04
N ILE A 157 -5.36 18.66 7.99
CA ILE A 157 -3.95 18.23 8.05
C ILE A 157 -3.04 19.43 8.30
N ASN A 158 -3.26 20.54 7.60
CA ASN A 158 -2.47 21.76 7.80
C ASN A 158 -2.60 22.29 9.24
N ALA A 159 -3.81 22.34 9.79
CA ALA A 159 -4.01 22.73 11.19
C ALA A 159 -3.33 21.79 12.19
N MET A 160 -3.31 20.48 11.91
CA MET A 160 -2.58 19.50 12.73
C MET A 160 -1.06 19.71 12.63
N LEU A 161 -0.52 19.97 11.44
CA LEU A 161 0.91 20.27 11.30
C LEU A 161 1.27 21.55 12.06
N ASP A 162 0.43 22.58 11.98
CA ASP A 162 0.64 23.86 12.68
C ASP A 162 0.58 23.75 14.20
N MET A 163 -0.30 22.91 14.73
CA MET A 163 -0.43 22.73 16.17
C MET A 163 0.70 21.85 16.75
N TRP A 164 1.17 20.85 16.00
CA TRP A 164 1.99 19.77 16.58
C TRP A 164 3.43 19.69 16.05
N VAL A 165 3.75 20.28 14.89
CA VAL A 165 5.10 20.18 14.30
C VAL A 165 5.99 21.33 14.79
N PRO A 166 7.09 21.04 15.51
CA PRO A 166 8.05 22.06 15.92
C PRO A 166 8.73 22.73 14.72
N ASP A 167 9.11 24.01 14.87
CA ASP A 167 9.81 24.76 13.81
C ASP A 167 11.13 24.09 13.37
N SER A 168 11.81 23.41 14.30
CA SER A 168 13.04 22.68 14.00
C SER A 168 12.84 21.57 12.97
N TRP A 169 11.65 20.95 12.93
CA TRP A 169 11.34 19.90 11.96
C TRP A 169 11.03 20.49 10.59
N ARG A 170 10.41 21.66 10.53
CA ARG A 170 10.14 22.37 9.26
C ARG A 170 11.43 22.75 8.53
N ALA A 171 12.52 22.96 9.26
CA ALA A 171 13.84 23.19 8.68
C ALA A 171 14.53 21.90 8.19
N GLN A 172 14.16 20.73 8.72
CA GLN A 172 14.82 19.45 8.43
C GLN A 172 14.08 18.62 7.37
N TYR A 173 12.76 18.71 7.34
CA TYR A 173 11.90 17.88 6.50
C TYR A 173 11.09 18.77 5.54
N LYS A 174 11.08 18.38 4.27
CA LYS A 174 10.23 19.01 3.26
C LYS A 174 8.88 18.33 3.19
N ASP A 175 7.84 19.12 2.91
CA ASP A 175 6.53 18.57 2.64
C ASP A 175 6.59 17.74 1.35
N ILE A 176 6.09 16.50 1.42
CA ILE A 176 6.10 15.59 0.27
C ILE A 176 5.28 16.17 -0.90
N ARG A 177 4.26 16.99 -0.63
CA ARG A 177 3.46 17.68 -1.66
C ARG A 177 4.30 18.63 -2.52
N GLU A 178 5.37 19.20 -1.96
CA GLU A 178 6.30 20.05 -2.71
C GLU A 178 7.21 19.24 -3.64
N LEU A 179 7.50 17.99 -3.26
CA LEU A 179 8.36 17.09 -4.02
C LEU A 179 7.64 16.46 -5.22
N ILE A 180 6.31 16.35 -5.17
CA ILE A 180 5.49 15.64 -6.16
C ILE A 180 4.87 16.62 -7.20
N LYS A 181 5.02 17.95 -7.05
CA LYS A 181 4.45 18.90 -8.03
C LYS A 181 4.93 18.59 -9.45
N PRO A 182 4.02 18.49 -10.44
CA PRO A 182 4.41 18.31 -11.85
C PRO A 182 5.35 19.44 -12.30
N GLN A 183 6.36 19.11 -13.10
CA GLN A 183 7.33 20.07 -13.66
C GLN A 183 6.70 21.16 -14.56
N GLU A 184 5.40 21.10 -14.86
CA GLU A 184 4.74 22.05 -15.76
C GLU A 184 4.51 23.46 -15.15
N GLU A 185 4.47 23.61 -13.82
CA GLU A 185 4.27 24.94 -13.19
C GLU A 185 5.56 25.76 -13.01
N GLN A 186 6.75 25.19 -13.29
CA GLN A 186 8.00 25.94 -13.20
C GLN A 186 8.29 26.85 -14.40
N HIS A 187 7.53 26.73 -15.50
CA HIS A 187 7.75 27.51 -16.72
C HIS A 187 6.98 28.85 -16.79
N ASP A 188 6.02 29.10 -15.90
CA ASP A 188 5.11 30.26 -16.01
C ASP A 188 5.40 31.40 -15.01
N SER A 189 6.50 31.33 -14.26
CA SER A 189 6.92 32.41 -13.34
C SER A 189 8.08 33.29 -13.84
N LYS A 190 8.40 33.21 -15.13
CA LYS A 190 9.28 34.18 -15.79
C LYS A 190 8.53 34.90 -16.91
N HIS A 191 7.73 35.90 -16.57
CA HIS A 191 7.53 37.12 -17.37
C HIS A 191 7.16 38.28 -16.44
#